data_AF-A0A4D4LDD9-F1
#
_entry.id   AF-A0A4D4LDD9-F1
#
_cell.length_a   1.000
_cell.length_b   1.000
_cell.length_c   1.000
_cell.angle_alpha   90.00
_cell.angle_beta   90.00
_cell.angle_gamma   90.00
#
_symmetry.space_group_name_H-M   'P 1'
#
loop_
_entity.id
_entity.type
_entity.pdbx_description
1 polymer ?
#
loop_
_entity_poly.entity_id
_entity_poly.type
_entity_poly.pdbx_seq_one_letter_code
_entity_poly.pdbx_strand_id
1 'polypeptide(L)' 'MENADLVGVQRVSPEEATQVGRIMGLPSTDVESLSTLPDGVTLWCDRQSRLYVATHPTDIESGLLGGARRMD' A
#
# COMPACT_ATOMS: atom_id res chain seq x y z
N MET A 1 2.03 21.24 -10.75
CA MET A 1 2.57 20.24 -9.80
C MET A 1 1.40 19.43 -9.29
N GLU A 2 0.83 18.57 -10.12
CA GLU A 2 -0.34 17.75 -9.76
C GLU A 2 0.02 16.25 -9.65
N ASN A 3 1.15 15.84 -10.24
CA ASN A 3 1.64 14.45 -10.22
C ASN A 3 2.61 14.14 -9.07
N ALA A 4 2.82 15.07 -8.13
CA ALA A 4 3.87 14.94 -7.11
C ALA A 4 3.38 14.38 -5.76
N ASP A 5 2.07 14.16 -5.59
CA ASP A 5 1.44 13.73 -4.32
C ASP A 5 1.01 12.25 -4.31
N LEU A 6 1.50 11.43 -5.25
CA LEU A 6 1.13 10.02 -5.32
C LEU A 6 1.90 9.20 -4.28
N VAL A 7 1.17 8.68 -3.28
CA VAL A 7 1.73 7.89 -2.18
C VAL A 7 1.32 6.43 -2.33
N GLY A 8 2.30 5.53 -2.22
CA GLY A 8 2.09 4.09 -2.12
C GLY A 8 2.12 3.64 -0.66
N VAL A 9 1.04 3.03 -0.18
CA VAL A 9 0.92 2.50 1.18
C VAL A 9 0.72 0.99 1.10
N GLN A 10 1.71 0.22 1.55
CA GLN A 10 1.60 -1.23 1.72
C GLN A 10 0.95 -1.55 3.08
N ARG A 11 0.87 -2.83 3.46
CA ARG A 11 0.41 -3.18 4.82
C ARG A 11 1.21 -2.41 5.87
N VAL A 12 0.53 -1.77 6.80
CA VAL A 12 1.10 -1.02 7.94
C VAL A 12 0.39 -1.45 9.24
N SER A 13 0.89 -1.05 10.40
CA SER A 13 0.18 -1.32 11.66
C SER A 13 -1.18 -0.58 11.72
N PRO A 14 -2.13 -1.00 12.57
CA PRO A 14 -3.39 -0.27 12.75
C PRO A 14 -3.22 1.19 13.19
N GLU A 15 -2.19 1.46 13.99
CA GLU A 15 -1.85 2.81 14.47
C GLU A 15 -1.34 3.67 13.31
N GLU A 16 -0.43 3.13 12.51
CA GLU A 16 0.09 3.78 11.30
C GLU A 16 -1.02 4.00 10.28
N ALA A 17 -1.93 3.04 10.09
CA ALA A 17 -3.09 3.18 9.20
C ALA A 17 -3.95 4.39 9.57
N THR A 18 -4.20 4.59 10.87
CA THR A 18 -4.94 5.75 11.38
C THR A 18 -4.21 7.07 11.06
N GLN A 19 -2.89 7.09 11.20
CA GLN A 19 -2.08 8.26 10.88
C GLN A 19 -2.04 8.55 9.37
N VAL A 20 -1.84 7.53 8.54
CA VAL A 20 -1.89 7.62 7.07
C VAL A 20 -3.25 8.15 6.64
N GLY A 21 -4.34 7.58 7.17
CA GLY A 21 -5.70 8.02 6.87
C GLY A 21 -5.94 9.50 7.15
N ARG A 22 -5.43 10.00 8.28
CA ARG A 22 -5.51 11.42 8.64
C ARG A 22 -4.71 12.30 7.68
N ILE A 23 -3.49 11.91 7.33
CA ILE A 23 -2.58 12.70 6.48
C ILE A 23 -3.11 12.75 5.04
N MET A 24 -3.59 11.62 4.52
CA MET A 24 -4.02 11.47 3.14
C MET A 24 -5.52 11.73 2.92
N GLY A 25 -6.30 11.95 3.98
CA GLY A 25 -7.74 12.17 3.90
C GLY A 25 -8.52 10.94 3.42
N LEU A 26 -8.09 9.73 3.82
CA LEU A 26 -8.70 8.48 3.39
C LEU A 26 -10.06 8.24 4.08
N PRO A 27 -11.03 7.61 3.39
CA PRO A 27 -12.26 7.15 4.03
C PRO A 27 -11.97 6.03 5.02
N SER A 28 -12.83 5.86 6.03
CA SER A 28 -12.64 4.87 7.10
C SER A 28 -12.44 3.45 6.59
N THR A 29 -13.17 3.05 5.53
CA THR A 29 -13.04 1.72 4.91
C THR A 29 -11.63 1.48 4.36
N ASP A 30 -11.02 2.49 3.74
CA ASP A 30 -9.65 2.37 3.23
C ASP A 30 -8.67 2.29 4.41
N VAL A 31 -8.85 3.10 5.45
CA VAL A 31 -8.04 3.06 6.68
C VAL A 31 -8.06 1.69 7.36
N GLU A 32 -9.25 1.10 7.52
CA GLU A 32 -9.43 -0.22 8.12
C GLU A 32 -8.71 -1.31 7.30
N SER A 33 -8.73 -1.19 5.97
CA SER A 33 -8.10 -2.15 5.07
C SER A 33 -6.57 -2.15 5.15
N LEU A 34 -5.93 -1.01 5.45
CA LEU A 34 -4.47 -0.85 5.40
C LEU A 34 -3.71 -1.83 6.29
N SER A 35 -4.28 -2.21 7.43
CA SER A 35 -3.65 -3.16 8.36
C SER A 35 -3.79 -4.62 7.95
N THR A 36 -4.69 -4.92 7.02
CA THR A 36 -5.03 -6.28 6.57
C THR A 36 -4.73 -6.50 5.09
N LEU A 37 -4.14 -5.51 4.40
CA LEU A 37 -3.76 -5.60 2.99
C LEU A 37 -2.95 -6.87 2.71
N PRO A 38 -3.29 -7.69 1.70
CA PRO A 38 -2.49 -8.85 1.34
C PRO A 38 -1.04 -8.47 0.98
N ASP A 39 -0.13 -9.44 1.10
CA ASP A 39 1.26 -9.23 0.69
C ASP A 39 1.31 -8.93 -0.83
N GLY A 40 2.18 -8.01 -1.23
CA GLY A 40 2.27 -7.56 -2.62
C GLY A 40 1.17 -6.57 -3.05
N VAL A 41 0.21 -6.25 -2.18
CA VAL A 41 -0.79 -5.20 -2.44
C VAL A 41 -0.35 -3.85 -1.88
N THR A 42 -0.51 -2.81 -2.68
CA THR A 42 -0.25 -1.41 -2.30
C THR A 42 -1.47 -0.56 -2.63
N LEU A 43 -1.92 0.26 -1.67
CA LEU A 43 -2.83 1.37 -1.95
C LEU A 43 -2.01 2.51 -2.58
N TRP A 44 -2.38 2.89 -3.79
CA TRP A 44 -1.91 4.11 -4.44
C TRP A 44 -2.96 5.18 -4.24
N CYS A 45 -2.59 6.30 -3.63
CA CYS A 45 -3.52 7.39 -3.39
C CYS A 45 -2.88 8.76 -3.61
N ASP A 46 -3.70 9.66 -4.12
CA ASP A 46 -3.47 11.10 -4.12
C ASP A 46 -4.70 11.79 -3.49
N ARG A 47 -4.83 13.11 -3.63
CA ARG A 47 -5.96 13.86 -3.08
C ARG A 47 -7.32 13.50 -3.68
N GLN A 48 -7.36 12.93 -4.87
CA GLN A 48 -8.57 12.73 -5.68
C GLN A 48 -8.88 11.26 -5.94
N SER A 49 -7.85 10.42 -5.99
CA SER A 49 -7.91 9.06 -6.49
C SER A 49 -7.27 8.08 -5.52
N ARG A 50 -7.78 6.84 -5.55
CA ARG A 50 -7.34 5.72 -4.73
C ARG A 50 -7.45 4.45 -5.57
N LEU A 51 -6.39 3.65 -5.59
CA LEU A 51 -6.33 2.40 -6.35
C LEU A 51 -5.55 1.34 -5.57
N TYR A 52 -6.13 0.17 -5.43
CA TYR A 52 -5.42 -0.99 -4.91
C TYR A 52 -4.72 -1.71 -6.06
N VAL A 53 -3.40 -1.82 -5.95
CA VAL A 53 -2.55 -2.45 -6.97
C VAL A 53 -1.90 -3.69 -6.37
N ALA A 54 -2.12 -4.84 -7.00
CA ALA A 54 -1.45 -6.08 -6.67
C ALA A 54 -0.23 -6.29 -7.57
N THR A 55 0.93 -6.54 -6.96
CA THR A 55 2.18 -6.85 -7.65
C THR A 55 2.47 -8.33 -7.48
N HIS A 56 2.60 -9.03 -8.60
CA HIS A 56 2.92 -10.45 -8.63
C HIS A 56 4.28 -10.64 -9.28
N PRO A 57 5.27 -11.21 -8.57
CA PRO A 57 6.53 -11.56 -9.20
C PRO A 57 6.31 -12.68 -10.21
N THR A 58 7.11 -12.69 -11.26
CA THR A 58 7.19 -13.82 -12.16
C THR A 58 7.84 -15.03 -11.46
N ASP A 59 7.67 -16.21 -12.04
CA ASP A 59 8.33 -17.44 -11.54
C ASP A 59 9.85 -17.29 -11.54
N ILE A 60 10.42 -16.60 -12.55
CA ILE A 60 11.86 -16.34 -12.66
C ILE A 60 12.33 -15.43 -11.53
N GLU A 61 11.65 -14.32 -11.28
CA GLU A 61 11.99 -13.39 -10.20
C GLU A 61 11.87 -14.07 -8.84
N SER A 62 10.81 -14.86 -8.62
CA SER A 62 10.61 -15.60 -7.38
C SER A 62 11.72 -16.65 -7.15
N GLY A 63 12.15 -17.34 -8.21
CA GLY A 63 13.25 -18.31 -8.13
C GLY A 63 14.61 -17.66 -7.88
N LEU A 64 14.86 -16.48 -8.46
CA LEU A 64 16.15 -15.78 -8.35
C LEU A 64 16.27 -14.97 -7.05
N LEU A 65 15.23 -14.23 -6.67
CA LEU A 65 15.25 -13.27 -5.56
C LEU A 65 14.60 -13.84 -4.28
N GLY A 66 13.89 -14.97 -4.39
CA GLY A 66 13.06 -15.50 -3.32
C GLY A 66 11.72 -14.76 -3.20
N GLY A 67 10.92 -15.15 -2.22
CA GLY A 67 9.67 -14.44 -1.90
C GLY A 67 9.93 -13.03 -1.38
N ALA A 68 9.01 -12.10 -1.68
CA ALA A 68 9.05 -10.75 -1.12
C ALA A 68 9.07 -10.80 0.41
N ARG A 69 9.95 -10.02 1.03
CA ARG A 69 10.08 -9.93 2.49
C ARG A 69 9.93 -8.48 2.91
N ARG A 70 9.26 -8.29 4.04
CA ARG A 70 9.24 -6.99 4.72
C ARG A 70 10.58 -6.80 5.41
N MET A 71 11.06 -5.56 5.41
CA MET A 71 12.11 -5.15 6.34
C MET A 71 11.38 -4.79 7.63
N ASP A 72 11.41 -5.71 8.58
CA ASP A 72 10.92 -5.52 9.93
C ASP A 72 11.89 -4.70 10.80
#